data_AF-A0A6G7CNK8-F1
#
_entry.id   AF-A0A6G7CNK8-F1
#
_cell.length_a   1.000
_cell.length_b   1.000
_cell.length_c   1.000
_cell.angle_alpha   90.00
_cell.angle_beta   90.00
_cell.angle_gamma   90.00
#
_symmetry.space_group_name_H-M   'P 1'
#
loop_
_entity.id
_entity.type
_entity.pdbx_description
1 polymer ?
#
loop_
_entity_poly.entity_id
_entity_poly.type
_entity_poly.pdbx_seq_one_letter_code
_entity_poly.pdbx_strand_id
1 'polypeptide(L)'
;MQEISDMEVIGNNFFLGLMGDVSSLVSKSSRRSLVKHQVSISKLLDMIDVVRQHRSLTHQFLFNHQQDVAEKISELDNEMIKAATKLASDRYIGNSIERIALRNKLFQLTSNYKNRSISNNLVVHGKMIRQLIFQVDSQILISLDKANKLEFAGDYNDQWQTVMSGIEALTQYRLGIMAMNMNFKPALLVKQANLLYTKLVKVDAVYADYHPDLNECMRQLDKYLIEQKHTEEYQAKLFELSSEISAALVDVYEAIIERTFAKAISGGYAA
;
A
#
# COMPACT_ATOMS: atom_id res chain seq x y z
N MET A 1 50.61 53.97 -33.64
CA MET A 1 49.55 54.96 -33.92
C MET A 1 48.35 54.17 -34.43
N GLN A 2 47.21 54.31 -33.74
CA GLN A 2 45.86 53.77 -34.04
C GLN A 2 45.57 52.27 -33.87
N GLU A 3 45.17 51.96 -32.65
CA GLU A 3 43.87 51.41 -32.22
C GLU A 3 42.69 51.31 -33.23
N ILE A 4 41.87 50.26 -33.00
CA ILE A 4 40.45 50.00 -33.37
C ILE A 4 40.17 49.28 -34.71
N SER A 5 39.77 48.01 -34.62
CA SER A 5 38.42 47.58 -35.02
C SER A 5 38.07 46.23 -34.38
N ASP A 6 37.05 46.30 -33.55
CA ASP A 6 36.36 45.21 -32.87
C ASP A 6 35.74 44.17 -33.80
N MET A 7 35.35 43.07 -33.15
CA MET A 7 34.13 42.30 -33.39
C MET A 7 33.93 41.75 -34.80
N GLU A 8 34.20 40.45 -34.96
CA GLU A 8 33.23 39.47 -35.50
C GLU A 8 33.93 38.13 -35.76
N VAL A 9 34.21 37.34 -34.71
CA VAL A 9 34.11 35.86 -34.80
C VAL A 9 33.82 35.30 -33.39
N ILE A 10 32.78 35.82 -32.72
CA ILE A 10 32.11 35.08 -31.64
C ILE A 10 30.88 34.44 -32.29
N GLY A 11 31.08 33.26 -32.86
CA GLY A 11 30.01 32.57 -33.58
C GLY A 11 30.48 31.24 -34.09
N ASN A 12 30.56 30.25 -33.19
CA ASN A 12 30.16 28.86 -33.49
C ASN A 12 30.32 27.86 -32.35
N ASN A 13 30.80 28.24 -31.16
CA ASN A 13 30.93 27.29 -30.04
C ASN A 13 29.94 27.51 -28.88
N PHE A 14 28.92 28.36 -29.02
CA PHE A 14 27.94 28.61 -27.95
C PHE A 14 26.65 27.76 -28.05
N PHE A 15 26.47 26.96 -29.10
CA PHE A 15 25.25 26.16 -29.31
C PHE A 15 25.34 24.67 -28.94
N LEU A 16 26.49 24.20 -28.44
CA LEU A 16 26.68 22.80 -28.01
C LEU A 16 26.72 22.61 -26.47
N GLY A 17 26.60 23.68 -25.69
CA GLY A 17 26.59 23.65 -24.22
C GLY A 17 25.20 23.70 -23.56
N LEU A 18 24.11 23.79 -24.33
CA LEU A 18 22.74 23.97 -23.82
C LEU A 18 21.78 22.81 -24.12
N MET A 19 22.29 21.70 -24.65
CA MET A 19 21.53 20.45 -24.84
C MET A 19 21.74 19.43 -23.70
N GLY A 20 22.60 19.74 -22.72
CA GLY A 20 22.93 18.85 -21.60
C GLY A 20 22.02 18.93 -20.37
N ASP A 21 21.34 20.05 -20.12
CA ASP A 21 20.67 20.29 -18.82
C ASP A 21 19.18 20.64 -18.89
N VAL A 22 18.52 20.39 -20.04
CA VAL A 22 17.05 20.48 -20.16
C VAL A 22 16.38 19.11 -20.02
N SER A 23 17.16 18.02 -20.08
CA SER A 23 16.69 16.64 -19.93
C SER A 23 16.21 16.28 -18.52
N SER A 24 16.57 17.06 -17.50
CA SER A 24 16.23 16.79 -16.09
C SER A 24 14.87 17.36 -15.67
N LEU A 25 14.32 18.32 -16.41
CA LEU A 25 13.04 18.93 -16.10
C LEU A 25 11.88 18.18 -16.76
N VAL A 26 11.10 17.48 -15.94
CA VAL A 26 9.83 16.88 -16.34
C VAL A 26 8.98 17.94 -17.04
N SER A 27 8.55 17.65 -18.28
CA SER A 27 7.69 18.56 -19.04
C SER A 27 6.44 18.93 -18.22
N LYS A 28 5.91 20.16 -18.39
CA LYS A 28 4.66 20.57 -17.70
C LYS A 28 3.51 19.59 -17.93
N SER A 29 3.44 19.00 -19.13
CA SER A 29 2.45 17.98 -19.50
C SER A 29 2.65 16.68 -18.70
N SER A 30 3.89 16.16 -18.67
CA SER A 30 4.26 14.95 -17.92
C SER A 30 4.00 15.11 -16.42
N ARG A 31 4.39 16.26 -15.85
CA ARG A 31 4.13 16.58 -14.43
C ARG A 31 2.63 16.60 -14.13
N ARG A 32 1.83 17.24 -14.99
CA ARG A 32 0.38 17.28 -14.84
C ARG A 32 -0.24 15.88 -14.98
N SER A 33 0.34 15.00 -15.79
CA SER A 33 -0.09 13.60 -15.91
C SER A 33 0.20 12.83 -14.63
N LEU A 34 1.44 12.91 -14.11
CA LEU A 34 1.87 12.27 -12.86
C LEU A 34 0.95 12.66 -11.69
N VAL A 35 0.67 13.97 -11.51
CA VAL A 35 -0.21 14.45 -10.43
C VAL A 35 -1.63 13.89 -10.55
N LYS A 36 -2.19 13.77 -11.76
CA LYS A 36 -3.53 13.19 -11.93
C LYS A 36 -3.56 11.70 -11.59
N HIS A 37 -2.55 10.96 -12.00
CA HIS A 37 -2.40 9.56 -11.62
C HIS A 37 -2.22 9.40 -10.11
N GLN A 38 -1.40 10.25 -9.48
CA GLN A 38 -1.20 10.28 -8.03
C GLN A 38 -2.52 10.49 -7.27
N VAL A 39 -3.36 11.45 -7.69
CA VAL A 39 -4.68 11.67 -7.09
C VAL A 39 -5.58 10.43 -7.20
N SER A 40 -5.53 9.70 -8.32
CA SER A 40 -6.31 8.47 -8.49
C SER A 40 -5.74 7.30 -7.68
N ILE A 41 -4.42 7.24 -7.49
CA ILE A 41 -3.76 6.28 -6.61
C ILE A 41 -4.12 6.53 -5.15
N SER A 42 -4.16 7.78 -4.68
CA SER A 42 -4.61 8.10 -3.32
C SER A 42 -6.01 7.54 -3.03
N LYS A 43 -6.94 7.58 -4.00
CA LYS A 43 -8.27 6.96 -3.81
C LYS A 43 -8.23 5.43 -3.63
N LEU A 44 -7.25 4.77 -4.24
CA LEU A 44 -7.05 3.32 -4.07
C LEU A 44 -6.43 3.02 -2.70
N LEU A 45 -5.52 3.88 -2.22
CA LEU A 45 -4.95 3.82 -0.88
C LEU A 45 -6.03 4.03 0.19
N ASP A 46 -6.86 5.06 0.06
CA ASP A 46 -8.04 5.29 0.92
C ASP A 46 -8.94 4.04 0.97
N MET A 47 -9.16 3.38 -0.17
CA MET A 47 -9.95 2.16 -0.23
C MET A 47 -9.27 0.97 0.46
N ILE A 48 -7.94 0.87 0.45
CA ILE A 48 -7.22 -0.14 1.23
C ILE A 48 -7.52 0.05 2.71
N ASP A 49 -7.51 1.28 3.20
CA ASP A 49 -7.81 1.57 4.60
C ASP A 49 -9.26 1.29 4.97
N VAL A 50 -10.22 1.67 4.12
CA VAL A 50 -11.63 1.31 4.30
C VAL A 50 -11.79 -0.22 4.40
N VAL A 51 -11.13 -0.99 3.53
CA VAL A 51 -11.15 -2.46 3.58
C VAL A 51 -10.46 -3.01 4.84
N ARG A 52 -9.38 -2.39 5.32
CA ARG A 52 -8.70 -2.77 6.56
C ARG A 52 -9.58 -2.55 7.79
N GLN A 53 -10.21 -1.38 7.88
CA GLN A 53 -11.16 -1.05 8.94
C GLN A 53 -12.35 -2.00 8.91
N HIS A 54 -12.90 -2.28 7.73
CA HIS A 54 -14.01 -3.22 7.56
C HIS A 54 -13.62 -4.63 8.00
N ARG A 55 -12.40 -5.10 7.70
CA ARG A 55 -11.88 -6.37 8.22
C ARG A 55 -11.82 -6.39 9.75
N SER A 56 -11.38 -5.30 10.37
CA SER A 56 -11.27 -5.20 11.84
C SER A 56 -12.65 -5.28 12.50
N LEU A 57 -13.59 -4.46 12.02
CA LEU A 57 -14.95 -4.41 12.57
C LEU A 57 -15.72 -5.71 12.31
N THR A 58 -15.63 -6.28 11.10
CA THR A 58 -16.29 -7.56 10.82
C THR A 58 -15.69 -8.71 11.62
N HIS A 59 -14.40 -8.70 11.90
CA HIS A 59 -13.80 -9.66 12.83
C HIS A 59 -14.38 -9.49 14.24
N GLN A 60 -14.40 -8.26 14.78
CA GLN A 60 -14.97 -7.97 16.09
C GLN A 60 -16.45 -8.39 16.19
N PHE A 61 -17.25 -8.06 15.19
CA PHE A 61 -18.66 -8.44 15.10
C PHE A 61 -18.84 -9.96 15.10
N LEU A 62 -18.09 -10.69 14.27
CA LEU A 62 -18.24 -12.15 14.16
C LEU A 62 -17.64 -12.90 15.35
N PHE A 63 -16.64 -12.34 16.02
CA PHE A 63 -16.00 -12.94 17.18
C PHE A 63 -16.82 -12.70 18.46
N ASN A 64 -17.25 -11.45 18.72
CA ASN A 64 -17.90 -11.06 19.98
C ASN A 64 -19.41 -10.77 19.88
N HIS A 65 -20.00 -10.79 18.68
CA HIS A 65 -21.45 -10.54 18.45
C HIS A 65 -21.93 -9.19 19.02
N GLN A 66 -21.05 -8.18 19.02
CA GLN A 66 -21.31 -6.85 19.54
C GLN A 66 -22.19 -6.03 18.59
N GLN A 67 -23.39 -5.65 19.04
CA GLN A 67 -24.40 -4.98 18.22
C GLN A 67 -24.01 -3.54 17.86
N ASP A 68 -23.27 -2.85 18.72
CA ASP A 68 -22.72 -1.50 18.50
C ASP A 68 -21.71 -1.46 17.34
N VAL A 69 -21.07 -2.60 17.05
CA VAL A 69 -20.16 -2.74 15.91
C VAL A 69 -20.94 -2.84 14.59
N ALA A 70 -22.17 -3.34 14.61
CA ALA A 70 -22.98 -3.52 13.40
C ALA A 70 -23.35 -2.17 12.75
N GLU A 71 -23.60 -1.13 13.55
CA GLU A 71 -23.88 0.22 13.05
C GLU A 71 -22.64 0.80 12.35
N LYS A 72 -21.47 0.71 12.99
CA LYS A 72 -20.18 1.14 12.40
C LYS A 72 -19.87 0.41 11.10
N ILE A 73 -20.15 -0.90 11.02
CA ILE A 73 -19.99 -1.65 9.77
C ILE A 73 -20.94 -1.13 8.69
N SER A 74 -22.20 -0.84 9.03
CA SER A 74 -23.19 -0.30 8.08
C SER A 74 -22.77 1.06 7.51
N GLU A 75 -22.23 1.94 8.36
CA GLU A 75 -21.67 3.22 7.92
C GLU A 75 -20.50 3.02 6.95
N LEU A 76 -19.58 2.12 7.31
CA LEU A 76 -18.41 1.81 6.51
C LEU A 76 -18.76 1.08 5.19
N ASP A 77 -19.81 0.24 5.19
CA ASP A 77 -20.36 -0.39 3.98
C ASP A 77 -20.84 0.67 2.99
N ASN A 78 -21.56 1.68 3.48
CA ASN A 78 -22.03 2.79 2.67
C ASN A 78 -20.87 3.63 2.13
N GLU A 79 -19.85 3.90 2.94
CA GLU A 79 -18.63 4.57 2.51
C GLU A 79 -17.90 3.77 1.41
N MET A 80 -17.70 2.48 1.63
CA MET A 80 -17.04 1.58 0.70
C MET A 80 -17.79 1.53 -0.64
N ILE A 81 -19.12 1.44 -0.62
CA ILE A 81 -19.95 1.44 -1.84
C ILE A 81 -19.81 2.75 -2.62
N LYS A 82 -19.85 3.89 -1.93
CA LYS A 82 -19.67 5.22 -2.54
C LYS A 82 -18.27 5.35 -3.15
N ALA A 83 -17.24 4.97 -2.40
CA ALA A 83 -15.85 5.04 -2.85
C ALA A 83 -15.60 4.08 -4.03
N ALA A 84 -16.11 2.85 -3.99
CA ALA A 84 -16.02 1.89 -5.09
C ALA A 84 -16.70 2.39 -6.38
N THR A 85 -17.82 3.12 -6.25
CA THR A 85 -18.50 3.75 -7.40
C THR A 85 -17.69 4.89 -7.99
N LYS A 86 -17.03 5.69 -7.15
CA LYS A 86 -16.10 6.75 -7.60
C LYS A 86 -14.89 6.15 -8.32
N LEU A 87 -14.28 5.11 -7.74
CA LEU A 87 -13.15 4.38 -8.36
C LEU A 87 -13.56 3.82 -9.72
N ALA A 88 -14.75 3.25 -9.85
CA ALA A 88 -15.22 2.69 -11.11
C ALA A 88 -15.40 3.72 -12.24
N SER A 89 -15.61 4.98 -11.88
CA SER A 89 -15.75 6.11 -12.81
C SER A 89 -14.42 6.81 -13.10
N ASP A 90 -13.34 6.47 -12.39
CA ASP A 90 -12.04 7.13 -12.55
C ASP A 90 -11.26 6.55 -13.73
N ARG A 91 -11.10 7.34 -14.79
CA ARG A 91 -10.40 6.91 -16.01
C ARG A 91 -8.91 6.63 -15.84
N TYR A 92 -8.28 7.07 -14.74
CA TYR A 92 -6.87 6.81 -14.45
C TYR A 92 -6.66 5.54 -13.63
N ILE A 93 -7.72 4.77 -13.37
CA ILE A 93 -7.64 3.46 -12.70
C ILE A 93 -8.01 2.39 -13.71
N GLY A 94 -7.03 1.62 -14.16
CA GLY A 94 -7.22 0.45 -15.03
C GLY A 94 -8.04 0.70 -16.29
N ASN A 95 -8.42 -0.39 -16.95
CA ASN A 95 -9.43 -0.36 -17.99
C ASN A 95 -10.85 -0.49 -17.40
N SER A 96 -11.87 -0.28 -18.24
CA SER A 96 -13.27 -0.31 -17.78
C SER A 96 -13.70 -1.66 -17.17
N ILE A 97 -13.15 -2.77 -17.66
CA ILE A 97 -13.51 -4.11 -17.16
C ILE A 97 -12.91 -4.32 -15.77
N GLU A 98 -11.64 -3.94 -15.58
CA GLU A 98 -10.95 -4.00 -14.28
C GLU A 98 -11.68 -3.18 -13.21
N ARG A 99 -12.10 -1.95 -13.56
CA ARG A 99 -12.87 -1.08 -12.68
C ARG A 99 -14.21 -1.67 -12.25
N ILE A 100 -14.97 -2.23 -13.19
CA ILE A 100 -16.25 -2.88 -12.90
C ILE A 100 -16.03 -4.12 -12.03
N ALA A 101 -15.01 -4.93 -12.34
CA ALA A 101 -14.67 -6.11 -11.57
C ALA A 101 -14.27 -5.76 -10.13
N LEU A 102 -13.45 -4.71 -9.93
CA LEU A 102 -13.07 -4.23 -8.61
C LEU A 102 -14.29 -3.79 -7.80
N ARG A 103 -15.15 -2.95 -8.38
CA ARG A 103 -16.40 -2.50 -7.73
C ARG A 103 -17.28 -3.67 -7.31
N ASN A 104 -17.50 -4.62 -8.21
CA ASN A 104 -18.37 -5.76 -7.93
C ASN A 104 -17.82 -6.60 -6.77
N LYS A 105 -16.50 -6.80 -6.70
CA LYS A 105 -15.89 -7.52 -5.58
C LYS A 105 -15.98 -6.75 -4.27
N LEU A 106 -15.84 -5.42 -4.28
CA LEU A 106 -16.02 -4.58 -3.09
C LEU A 106 -17.48 -4.65 -2.59
N PHE A 107 -18.47 -4.62 -3.50
CA PHE A 107 -19.88 -4.80 -3.13
C PHE A 107 -20.16 -6.20 -2.57
N GLN A 108 -19.49 -7.23 -3.10
CA GLN A 108 -19.54 -8.58 -2.53
C GLN A 108 -18.86 -8.69 -1.16
N LEU A 109 -17.93 -7.79 -0.83
CA LEU A 109 -17.28 -7.76 0.47
C LEU A 109 -18.26 -7.31 1.54
N THR A 110 -18.97 -6.19 1.29
CA THR A 110 -19.96 -5.57 2.18
C THR A 110 -21.23 -6.39 2.34
N SER A 111 -21.71 -7.04 1.28
CA SER A 111 -22.99 -7.78 1.34
C SER A 111 -22.91 -9.18 1.97
N ASN A 112 -21.74 -9.82 1.96
CA ASN A 112 -21.63 -11.26 2.26
C ASN A 112 -20.82 -11.59 3.52
N TYR A 113 -20.26 -10.60 4.24
CA TYR A 113 -19.39 -10.90 5.39
C TYR A 113 -20.10 -11.70 6.49
N LYS A 114 -21.41 -11.45 6.70
CA LYS A 114 -22.24 -12.15 7.70
C LYS A 114 -22.40 -13.65 7.41
N ASN A 115 -22.32 -14.04 6.14
CA ASN A 115 -22.53 -15.43 5.70
C ASN A 115 -21.24 -16.25 5.63
N ARG A 116 -20.11 -15.66 6.02
CA ARG A 116 -18.78 -16.29 5.95
C ARG A 116 -18.28 -16.60 7.37
N SER A 117 -17.51 -17.69 7.51
CA SER A 117 -16.74 -17.91 8.74
C SER A 117 -15.71 -16.78 8.95
N ILE A 118 -15.27 -16.58 10.19
CA ILE A 118 -14.25 -15.58 10.53
C ILE A 118 -13.00 -15.76 9.67
N SER A 119 -12.47 -16.99 9.59
CA SER A 119 -11.29 -17.31 8.77
C SER A 119 -11.51 -16.99 7.29
N ASN A 120 -12.69 -17.30 6.73
CA ASN A 120 -12.98 -16.98 5.34
C ASN A 120 -13.10 -15.47 5.12
N ASN A 121 -13.66 -14.72 6.08
CA ASN A 121 -13.64 -13.25 6.02
C ASN A 121 -12.21 -12.72 5.99
N LEU A 122 -11.31 -13.20 6.86
CA LEU A 122 -9.91 -12.77 6.87
C LEU A 122 -9.23 -13.00 5.51
N VAL A 123 -9.45 -14.16 4.89
CA VAL A 123 -8.91 -14.50 3.56
C VAL A 123 -9.46 -13.58 2.47
N VAL A 124 -10.78 -13.38 2.43
CA VAL A 124 -11.42 -12.55 1.39
C VAL A 124 -10.98 -11.09 1.50
N HIS A 125 -10.89 -10.53 2.71
CA HIS A 125 -10.35 -9.19 2.93
C HIS A 125 -8.87 -9.09 2.55
N GLY A 126 -8.05 -10.07 2.95
CA GLY A 126 -6.63 -10.12 2.55
C GLY A 126 -6.47 -10.18 1.03
N LYS A 127 -7.32 -10.93 0.33
CA LYS A 127 -7.35 -10.96 -1.14
C LYS A 127 -7.74 -9.61 -1.74
N MET A 128 -8.69 -8.90 -1.13
CA MET A 128 -9.11 -7.58 -1.60
C MET A 128 -8.00 -6.54 -1.47
N ILE A 129 -7.35 -6.47 -0.31
CA ILE A 129 -6.22 -5.55 -0.06
C ILE A 129 -5.12 -5.78 -1.10
N ARG A 130 -4.73 -7.03 -1.34
CA ARG A 130 -3.72 -7.34 -2.36
C ARG A 130 -4.16 -6.92 -3.76
N GLN A 131 -5.42 -7.15 -4.12
CA GLN A 131 -5.94 -6.69 -5.42
C GLN A 131 -5.89 -5.17 -5.56
N LEU A 132 -6.19 -4.42 -4.51
CA LEU A 132 -6.05 -2.96 -4.51
C LEU A 132 -4.59 -2.53 -4.69
N ILE A 133 -3.65 -3.17 -3.99
CA ILE A 133 -2.21 -2.91 -4.15
C ILE A 133 -1.74 -3.19 -5.58
N PHE A 134 -2.16 -4.31 -6.19
CA PHE A 134 -1.86 -4.58 -7.61
C PHE A 134 -2.43 -3.52 -8.55
N GLN A 135 -3.61 -2.96 -8.24
CA GLN A 135 -4.17 -1.87 -9.04
C GLN A 135 -3.35 -0.59 -8.88
N VAL A 136 -2.90 -0.27 -7.66
CA VAL A 136 -2.00 0.86 -7.40
C VAL A 136 -0.70 0.70 -8.19
N ASP A 137 -0.04 -0.45 -8.10
CA ASP A 137 1.19 -0.76 -8.81
C ASP A 137 1.04 -0.60 -10.33
N SER A 138 0.00 -1.19 -10.91
CA SER A 138 -0.31 -1.03 -12.33
C SER A 138 -0.46 0.45 -12.71
N GLN A 139 -1.11 1.27 -11.88
CA GLN A 139 -1.26 2.70 -12.17
C GLN A 139 0.04 3.48 -12.02
N ILE A 140 0.92 3.09 -11.10
CA ILE A 140 2.24 3.71 -10.96
C ILE A 140 3.06 3.44 -12.21
N LEU A 141 3.13 2.19 -12.68
CA LEU A 141 3.88 1.84 -13.89
C LEU A 141 3.34 2.57 -15.12
N ILE A 142 2.02 2.62 -15.31
CA ILE A 142 1.39 3.40 -16.40
C ILE A 142 1.72 4.89 -16.28
N SER A 143 1.73 5.43 -15.07
CA SER A 143 2.03 6.84 -14.82
C SER A 143 3.48 7.18 -15.15
N LEU A 144 4.42 6.32 -14.73
CA LEU A 144 5.85 6.46 -15.02
C LEU A 144 6.12 6.33 -16.53
N ASP A 145 5.54 5.33 -17.20
CA ASP A 145 5.65 5.14 -18.65
C ASP A 145 5.21 6.38 -19.43
N LYS A 146 4.00 6.89 -19.14
CA LYS A 146 3.48 8.12 -19.79
C LYS A 146 4.34 9.36 -19.54
N ALA A 147 5.09 9.38 -18.45
CA ALA A 147 5.98 10.48 -18.12
C ALA A 147 7.40 10.29 -18.68
N ASN A 148 7.68 9.17 -19.35
CA ASN A 148 9.02 8.71 -19.72
C ASN A 148 9.95 8.63 -18.50
N LYS A 149 9.44 8.04 -17.41
CA LYS A 149 10.07 7.93 -16.08
C LYS A 149 10.21 6.48 -15.59
N LEU A 150 10.29 5.52 -16.52
CA LEU A 150 10.43 4.09 -16.20
C LEU A 150 11.75 3.74 -15.51
N GLU A 151 12.76 4.62 -15.54
CA GLU A 151 14.00 4.46 -14.78
C GLU A 151 13.75 4.27 -13.26
N PHE A 152 12.64 4.79 -12.73
CA PHE A 152 12.27 4.64 -11.32
C PHE A 152 11.46 3.38 -11.01
N ALA A 153 11.06 2.60 -12.02
CA ALA A 153 10.20 1.44 -11.83
C ALA A 153 10.91 0.26 -11.14
N GLY A 154 12.24 0.11 -11.32
CA GLY A 154 13.03 -0.98 -10.73
C GLY A 154 13.02 -0.95 -9.20
N ASP A 155 13.54 0.12 -8.61
CA ASP A 155 13.56 0.31 -7.16
C ASP A 155 12.15 0.21 -6.54
N TYR A 156 11.17 0.85 -7.19
CA TYR A 156 9.78 0.81 -6.76
C TYR A 156 9.23 -0.62 -6.76
N ASN A 157 9.53 -1.41 -7.81
CA ASN A 157 9.06 -2.79 -7.94
C ASN A 157 9.53 -3.68 -6.78
N ASP A 158 10.81 -3.58 -6.42
CA ASP A 158 11.37 -4.38 -5.33
C ASP A 158 10.78 -3.99 -3.96
N GLN A 159 10.53 -2.69 -3.77
CA GLN A 159 9.94 -2.14 -2.55
C GLN A 159 8.49 -2.59 -2.35
N TRP A 160 7.60 -2.39 -3.34
CA TRP A 160 6.19 -2.73 -3.16
C TRP A 160 5.97 -4.24 -3.05
N GLN A 161 6.74 -5.07 -3.78
CA GLN A 161 6.65 -6.53 -3.68
C GLN A 161 7.05 -7.03 -2.29
N THR A 162 7.99 -6.34 -1.65
CA THR A 162 8.39 -6.62 -0.26
C THR A 162 7.26 -6.31 0.71
N VAL A 163 6.58 -5.17 0.56
CA VAL A 163 5.38 -4.83 1.35
C VAL A 163 4.24 -5.82 1.11
N MET A 164 3.97 -6.18 -0.14
CA MET A 164 2.96 -7.19 -0.52
C MET A 164 3.21 -8.52 0.20
N SER A 165 4.47 -8.97 0.24
CA SER A 165 4.87 -10.19 0.96
C SER A 165 4.59 -10.10 2.47
N GLY A 166 4.78 -8.93 3.08
CA GLY A 166 4.43 -8.67 4.48
C GLY A 166 2.92 -8.78 4.72
N ILE A 167 2.10 -8.21 3.84
CA ILE A 167 0.63 -8.25 3.92
C ILE A 167 0.10 -9.69 3.75
N GLU A 168 0.72 -10.49 2.88
CA GLU A 168 0.42 -11.91 2.73
C GLU A 168 0.72 -12.70 4.00
N ALA A 169 1.93 -12.53 4.56
CA ALA A 169 2.32 -13.17 5.81
C ALA A 169 1.41 -12.75 6.96
N LEU A 170 0.99 -11.47 7.01
CA LEU A 170 0.07 -10.95 8.01
C LEU A 170 -1.31 -11.62 7.93
N THR A 171 -1.79 -11.92 6.72
CA THR A 171 -3.05 -12.68 6.56
C THR A 171 -2.90 -14.10 7.12
N GLN A 172 -1.78 -14.77 6.88
CA GLN A 172 -1.51 -16.10 7.43
C GLN A 172 -1.34 -16.08 8.94
N TYR A 173 -0.70 -15.04 9.50
CA TYR A 173 -0.59 -14.83 10.94
C TYR A 173 -1.97 -14.70 11.59
N ARG A 174 -2.88 -13.89 11.04
CA ARG A 174 -4.26 -13.78 11.53
C ARG A 174 -5.03 -15.10 11.50
N LEU A 175 -4.82 -15.93 10.48
CA LEU A 175 -5.39 -17.29 10.46
C LEU A 175 -4.80 -18.18 11.57
N GLY A 176 -3.49 -18.03 11.85
CA GLY A 176 -2.85 -18.66 13.01
C GLY A 176 -3.48 -18.23 14.34
N ILE A 177 -3.76 -16.93 14.51
CA ILE A 177 -4.44 -16.39 15.69
C ILE A 177 -5.81 -17.07 15.84
N MET A 178 -6.61 -17.18 14.78
CA MET A 178 -7.92 -17.85 14.83
C MET A 178 -7.83 -19.35 15.18
N ALA A 179 -6.77 -20.02 14.71
CA ALA A 179 -6.60 -21.45 14.94
C ALA A 179 -6.08 -21.80 16.35
N MET A 180 -5.58 -20.83 17.13
CA MET A 180 -4.92 -21.10 18.42
C MET A 180 -5.87 -21.75 19.45
N ASN A 181 -7.14 -21.36 19.44
CA ASN A 181 -8.16 -21.84 20.39
C ASN A 181 -8.98 -23.04 19.87
N MET A 182 -8.91 -23.35 18.57
CA MET A 182 -9.72 -24.41 17.96
C MET A 182 -9.06 -25.79 18.01
N ASN A 183 -7.72 -25.88 18.06
CA ASN A 183 -7.01 -27.16 17.92
C ASN A 183 -5.68 -27.26 18.70
N PHE A 184 -5.41 -26.35 19.64
CA PHE A 184 -4.11 -26.29 20.33
C PHE A 184 -2.92 -26.44 19.37
N LYS A 185 -2.86 -25.63 18.31
CA LYS A 185 -1.72 -25.60 17.37
C LYS A 185 -0.82 -24.38 17.61
N PRO A 186 -0.20 -24.24 18.80
CA PRO A 186 0.66 -23.10 19.10
C PRO A 186 1.85 -23.04 18.14
N ALA A 187 2.36 -24.20 17.70
CA ALA A 187 3.41 -24.30 16.70
C ALA A 187 3.05 -23.63 15.35
N LEU A 188 1.78 -23.67 14.94
CA LEU A 188 1.36 -23.01 13.70
C LEU A 188 1.39 -21.48 13.87
N LEU A 189 0.87 -20.98 14.98
CA LEU A 189 0.87 -19.54 15.27
C LEU A 189 2.30 -19.00 15.41
N VAL A 190 3.17 -19.70 16.13
CA VAL A 190 4.60 -19.38 16.24
C VAL A 190 5.28 -19.38 14.87
N LYS A 191 5.01 -20.40 14.02
CA LYS A 191 5.55 -20.44 12.66
C LYS A 191 5.12 -19.23 11.83
N GLN A 192 3.83 -18.86 11.88
CA GLN A 192 3.33 -17.73 11.12
C GLN A 192 3.81 -16.39 11.66
N ALA A 193 3.96 -16.25 12.98
CA ALA A 193 4.55 -15.07 13.61
C ALA A 193 6.02 -14.88 13.20
N ASN A 194 6.83 -15.94 13.21
CA ASN A 194 8.22 -15.90 12.72
C ASN A 194 8.30 -15.53 11.23
N LEU A 195 7.41 -16.10 10.42
CA LEU A 195 7.34 -15.76 8.99
C LEU A 195 6.99 -14.27 8.81
N LEU A 196 5.98 -13.78 9.53
CA LEU A 196 5.60 -12.37 9.51
C LEU A 196 6.77 -11.48 9.93
N TYR A 197 7.39 -11.76 11.08
CA TYR A 197 8.54 -11.00 11.57
C TYR A 197 9.67 -10.92 10.51
N THR A 198 10.03 -12.04 9.90
CA THR A 198 11.04 -12.09 8.83
C THR A 198 10.66 -11.21 7.63
N LYS A 199 9.37 -11.11 7.29
CA LYS A 199 8.91 -10.22 6.23
C LYS A 199 8.93 -8.75 6.65
N LEU A 200 8.56 -8.44 7.90
CA LEU A 200 8.62 -7.08 8.42
C LEU A 200 10.05 -6.54 8.47
N VAL A 201 11.03 -7.36 8.87
CA VAL A 201 12.46 -7.00 8.80
C VAL A 201 12.87 -6.62 7.37
N LYS A 202 12.36 -7.34 6.36
CA LYS A 202 12.64 -6.99 4.96
C LYS A 202 11.95 -5.69 4.54
N VAL A 203 10.73 -5.45 5.01
CA VAL A 203 10.02 -4.19 4.76
C VAL A 203 10.79 -3.00 5.36
N ASP A 204 11.21 -3.13 6.61
CA ASP A 204 12.04 -2.12 7.29
C ASP A 204 13.37 -1.89 6.54
N ALA A 205 14.01 -2.94 6.04
CA ALA A 205 15.24 -2.79 5.26
C ALA A 205 15.07 -2.08 3.91
N VAL A 206 13.93 -2.26 3.21
CA VAL A 206 13.68 -1.58 1.92
C VAL A 206 13.14 -0.16 2.12
N TYR A 207 12.53 0.10 3.27
CA TYR A 207 12.09 1.42 3.68
C TYR A 207 13.21 2.09 4.48
N ALA A 208 14.14 2.74 3.78
CA ALA A 208 15.34 3.32 4.38
C ALA A 208 15.07 4.40 5.47
N ASP A 209 13.84 4.87 5.63
CA ASP A 209 13.47 5.83 6.66
C ASP A 209 12.98 5.10 7.91
N TYR A 210 13.28 5.64 9.08
CA TYR A 210 12.80 5.09 10.34
C TYR A 210 11.26 5.17 10.41
N HIS A 211 10.59 4.01 10.54
CA HIS A 211 9.16 3.94 10.82
C HIS A 211 8.92 3.52 12.29
N PRO A 212 8.54 4.43 13.19
CA PRO A 212 8.40 4.13 14.63
C PRO A 212 7.37 3.03 14.89
N ASP A 213 6.22 3.10 14.23
CA ASP A 213 5.13 2.17 14.51
C ASP A 213 5.42 0.75 14.03
N LEU A 214 6.13 0.58 12.91
CA LEU A 214 6.54 -0.73 12.41
C LEU A 214 7.53 -1.39 13.38
N ASN A 215 8.52 -0.62 13.87
CA ASN A 215 9.52 -1.10 14.80
C ASN A 215 8.91 -1.49 16.15
N GLU A 216 7.97 -0.68 16.67
CA GLU A 216 7.24 -1.02 17.89
C GLU A 216 6.37 -2.28 17.69
N CYS A 217 5.68 -2.40 16.56
CA CYS A 217 4.93 -3.60 16.22
C CYS A 217 5.82 -4.86 16.17
N MET A 218 7.01 -4.75 15.57
CA MET A 218 7.98 -5.85 15.49
C MET A 218 8.47 -6.25 16.89
N ARG A 219 8.75 -5.29 17.77
CA ARG A 219 9.13 -5.54 19.15
C ARG A 219 8.02 -6.25 19.93
N GLN A 220 6.77 -5.84 19.75
CA GLN A 220 5.62 -6.50 20.36
C GLN A 220 5.39 -7.92 19.81
N LEU A 221 5.58 -8.13 18.50
CA LEU A 221 5.49 -9.44 17.87
C LEU A 221 6.58 -10.40 18.38
N ASP A 222 7.80 -9.91 18.58
CA ASP A 222 8.90 -10.69 19.16
C ASP A 222 8.60 -11.10 20.61
N LYS A 223 8.05 -10.17 21.40
CA LYS A 223 7.57 -10.48 22.76
C LYS A 223 6.53 -11.61 22.78
N TYR A 224 5.62 -11.64 21.80
CA TYR A 224 4.64 -12.72 21.68
C TYR A 224 5.30 -14.09 21.44
N LEU A 225 6.34 -14.15 20.60
CA LEU A 225 7.09 -15.38 20.33
C LEU A 225 7.68 -16.00 21.61
N ILE A 226 7.99 -15.15 22.60
CA ILE A 226 8.56 -15.55 23.90
C ILE A 226 7.47 -15.99 24.88
N GLU A 227 6.38 -15.23 25.01
CA GLU A 227 5.39 -15.44 26.09
C GLU A 227 4.45 -16.64 25.88
N GLN A 228 4.14 -17.01 24.63
CA GLN A 228 3.34 -18.19 24.25
C GLN A 228 2.08 -18.44 25.11
N LYS A 229 1.30 -17.39 25.41
CA LYS A 229 0.02 -17.53 26.13
C LYS A 229 -1.10 -17.95 25.17
N HIS A 230 -2.10 -18.64 25.70
CA HIS A 230 -3.24 -19.17 24.92
C HIS A 230 -4.59 -18.89 25.59
N THR A 231 -4.86 -17.61 25.88
CA THR A 231 -6.16 -17.15 26.40
C THR A 231 -6.91 -16.34 25.34
N GLU A 232 -8.23 -16.18 25.50
CA GLU A 232 -9.04 -15.34 24.62
C GLU A 232 -8.62 -13.86 24.68
N GLU A 233 -8.31 -13.34 25.87
CA GLU A 233 -7.76 -11.99 26.05
C GLU A 233 -6.47 -11.81 25.24
N TYR A 234 -5.61 -12.83 25.25
CA TYR A 234 -4.37 -12.79 24.49
C TYR A 234 -4.62 -12.86 22.99
N GLN A 235 -5.59 -13.68 22.55
CA GLN A 235 -6.01 -13.73 21.15
C GLN A 235 -6.49 -12.36 20.66
N ALA A 236 -7.26 -11.64 21.47
CA ALA A 236 -7.71 -10.28 21.16
C ALA A 236 -6.53 -9.30 21.00
N LYS A 237 -5.58 -9.32 21.94
CA LYS A 237 -4.34 -8.51 21.87
C LYS A 237 -3.52 -8.78 20.61
N LEU A 238 -3.41 -10.05 20.20
CA LEU A 238 -2.71 -10.41 18.96
C LEU A 238 -3.42 -9.89 17.72
N PHE A 239 -4.74 -9.90 17.74
CA PHE A 239 -5.52 -9.38 16.63
C PHE A 239 -5.41 -7.86 16.54
N GLU A 240 -5.43 -7.16 17.67
CA GLU A 240 -5.15 -5.71 17.77
C GLU A 240 -3.78 -5.37 17.18
N LEU A 241 -2.71 -6.03 17.66
CA LEU A 241 -1.37 -5.89 17.10
C LEU A 241 -1.32 -6.18 15.59
N SER A 242 -2.06 -7.20 15.12
CA SER A 242 -2.13 -7.49 13.69
C SER A 242 -2.76 -6.35 12.87
N SER A 243 -3.66 -5.58 13.47
CA SER A 243 -4.31 -4.41 12.86
C SER A 243 -3.37 -3.20 12.83
N GLU A 244 -2.58 -2.99 13.88
CA GLU A 244 -1.48 -2.01 13.95
C GLU A 244 -0.40 -2.33 12.91
N ILE A 245 0.07 -3.58 12.82
CA ILE A 245 1.01 -4.03 11.77
C ILE A 245 0.44 -3.75 10.38
N SER A 246 -0.86 -3.96 10.21
CA SER A 246 -1.49 -3.66 8.92
C SER A 246 -1.50 -2.17 8.60
N ALA A 247 -1.49 -1.28 9.60
CA ALA A 247 -1.45 0.18 9.42
C ALA A 247 -0.06 0.59 8.99
N ALA A 248 0.93 0.23 9.79
CA ALA A 248 2.34 0.51 9.51
C ALA A 248 2.77 0.00 8.12
N LEU A 249 2.30 -1.18 7.69
CA LEU A 249 2.58 -1.68 6.34
C LEU A 249 1.96 -0.83 5.22
N VAL A 250 0.77 -0.26 5.44
CA VAL A 250 0.16 0.66 4.48
C VAL A 250 0.89 1.99 4.49
N ASP A 251 1.20 2.55 5.66
CA ASP A 251 1.95 3.81 5.78
C ASP A 251 3.31 3.74 5.07
N VAL A 252 4.05 2.64 5.26
CA VAL A 252 5.29 2.38 4.51
C VAL A 252 5.05 2.31 3.00
N TYR A 253 3.95 1.68 2.56
CA TYR A 253 3.61 1.60 1.14
C TYR A 253 3.32 2.98 0.56
N GLU A 254 2.55 3.81 1.27
CA GLU A 254 2.24 5.18 0.87
C GLU A 254 3.51 6.01 0.73
N ALA A 255 4.41 5.93 1.72
CA ALA A 255 5.68 6.65 1.68
C ALA A 255 6.59 6.20 0.51
N ILE A 256 6.60 4.91 0.16
CA ILE A 256 7.28 4.39 -1.03
C ILE A 256 6.70 5.03 -2.32
N ILE A 257 5.37 5.11 -2.41
CA ILE A 257 4.67 5.70 -3.56
C ILE A 257 4.97 7.19 -3.66
N GLU A 258 4.85 7.92 -2.56
CA GLU A 258 5.12 9.36 -2.51
C GLU A 258 6.55 9.67 -2.93
N ARG A 259 7.52 8.92 -2.40
CA ARG A 259 8.93 9.04 -2.80
C ARG A 259 9.13 8.76 -4.28
N THR A 260 8.46 7.74 -4.82
CA THR A 260 8.54 7.40 -6.25
C THR A 260 8.02 8.55 -7.11
N PHE A 261 6.88 9.13 -6.77
CA PHE A 261 6.35 10.30 -7.46
C PHE A 261 7.23 11.54 -7.27
N ALA A 262 7.78 11.78 -6.09
CA ALA A 262 8.69 12.89 -5.82
C ALA A 262 9.95 12.81 -6.68
N LYS A 263 10.59 11.63 -6.76
CA LYS A 263 11.72 11.37 -7.66
C LYS A 263 11.33 11.59 -9.13
N ALA A 264 10.19 11.03 -9.54
CA ALA A 264 9.69 11.17 -10.91
C ALA A 264 9.42 12.62 -11.30
N ILE A 265 8.89 13.46 -10.39
CA ILE A 265 8.55 14.87 -10.62
C ILE A 265 9.78 15.79 -10.57
N SER A 266 10.72 15.51 -9.66
CA SER A 266 11.94 16.30 -9.44
C SER A 266 13.11 15.92 -10.37
N GLY A 267 13.00 14.81 -11.10
CA GLY A 267 14.08 14.32 -11.95
C GLY A 267 15.23 13.67 -11.17
N GLY A 268 14.96 13.16 -9.97
CA GLY A 268 15.95 12.46 -9.13
C GLY A 268 16.84 13.35 -8.26
N TYR A 269 16.62 14.67 -8.24
CA TYR A 269 17.43 15.63 -7.48
C TYR A 269 16.98 15.85 -6.02
N ALA A 270 15.91 15.18 -5.59
CA ALA A 270 15.46 15.21 -4.20
C ALA A 270 15.39 13.79 -3.64
N ALA A 271 16.42 13.43 -2.86
CA ALA A 271 16.38 12.42 -1.81
C ALA A 271 17.13 13.02 -0.62
#